data_AF-A0A926FN17-F1
#
_entry.id   AF-A0A926FN17-F1
#
_cell.length_a   1.000
_cell.length_b   1.000
_cell.length_c   1.000
_cell.angle_alpha   90.00
_cell.angle_beta   90.00
_cell.angle_gamma   90.00
#
_symmetry.space_group_name_H-M   'P 1'
#
loop_
_entity.id
_entity.type
_entity.pdbx_description
1 polymer ?
#
loop_
_entity_poly.entity_id
_entity_poly.type
_entity_poly.pdbx_seq_one_letter_code
_entity_poly.pdbx_strand_id
1 'polypeptide(L)'
;MITVLIVSPPRPELEEAEGRDPSIEILFARDAGEALEKLGRNRRIDAVLLLEEDPTATAAEVLEDNPAAPPLFAPLENRAIPGVRPLSPASLQDLLARILAALSAS
;
A
#
# COMPACT_ATOMS: atom_id res chain seq x y z
N MET A 1 -13.05 -9.94 -1.40
CA MET A 1 -12.15 -9.24 -2.34
C MET A 1 -11.49 -8.15 -1.53
N ILE A 2 -10.16 -8.15 -1.53
CA ILE A 2 -9.33 -7.21 -0.79
C ILE A 2 -8.74 -6.24 -1.80
N THR A 3 -8.92 -4.95 -1.58
CA THR A 3 -8.40 -3.91 -2.48
C THR A 3 -7.16 -3.28 -1.84
N VAL A 4 -6.02 -3.36 -2.52
CA VAL A 4 -4.74 -2.81 -2.07
C VAL A 4 -4.35 -1.66 -2.99
N LEU A 5 -4.14 -0.47 -2.42
CA LEU A 5 -3.57 0.67 -3.12
C LEU A 5 -2.05 0.65 -3.00
N ILE A 6 -1.34 0.49 -4.11
CA ILE A 6 0.11 0.56 -4.18
C ILE A 6 0.53 1.95 -4.63
N VAL A 7 1.33 2.62 -3.81
CA VAL A 7 1.97 3.90 -4.14
C VAL A 7 3.42 3.62 -4.54
N SER A 8 3.73 3.84 -5.81
CA SER A 8 5.06 3.60 -6.36
C SER A 8 5.24 4.37 -7.66
N PRO A 9 6.47 4.80 -7.99
CA PRO A 9 6.79 5.20 -9.36
C PRO A 9 6.45 4.07 -10.34
N PRO A 10 6.21 4.37 -11.63
CA PRO A 10 5.91 3.36 -12.64
C PRO A 10 6.95 2.24 -12.65
N ARG A 11 6.49 1.00 -12.46
CA ARG A 11 7.32 -0.22 -12.43
C ARG A 11 6.65 -1.33 -13.24
N PRO A 12 7.34 -1.92 -14.23
CA PRO A 12 6.76 -2.99 -15.04
C PRO A 12 6.34 -4.22 -14.23
N GLU A 13 7.06 -4.52 -13.15
CA GLU A 13 6.79 -5.71 -12.32
C GLU A 13 5.47 -5.61 -11.54
N LEU A 14 4.97 -4.39 -11.34
CA LEU A 14 3.70 -4.12 -10.68
C LEU A 14 2.52 -4.40 -11.61
N GLU A 15 2.64 -4.07 -12.89
CA GLU A 15 1.62 -4.38 -13.90
C GLU A 15 1.46 -5.90 -14.07
N GLU A 16 2.55 -6.67 -13.97
CA GLU A 16 2.50 -8.13 -14.01
C GLU A 16 1.89 -8.77 -12.75
N ALA A 17 1.79 -8.03 -11.64
CA ALA A 17 1.18 -8.50 -10.41
C ALA A 17 -0.33 -8.33 -10.43
N GLU A 18 -0.84 -7.38 -11.21
CA GLU A 18 -2.26 -7.17 -11.44
C GLU A 18 -2.87 -8.43 -12.12
N GLY A 19 -3.87 -9.03 -11.48
CA GLY A 19 -4.56 -10.21 -12.02
C GLY A 19 -3.91 -11.57 -11.69
N ARG A 20 -2.80 -11.62 -10.94
CA ARG A 20 -2.23 -12.92 -10.49
C ARG A 20 -3.04 -13.59 -9.40
N ASP A 21 -3.70 -12.81 -8.55
CA ASP A 21 -4.58 -13.32 -7.50
C ASP A 21 -5.99 -12.72 -7.66
N PRO A 22 -7.02 -13.51 -8.01
CA PRO A 22 -8.37 -13.00 -8.24
C PRO A 22 -9.06 -12.52 -6.95
N SER A 23 -8.49 -12.81 -5.77
CA SER A 23 -9.01 -12.34 -4.49
C SER A 23 -8.52 -10.93 -4.12
N ILE A 24 -7.49 -10.44 -4.81
CA ILE A 24 -6.86 -9.14 -4.59
C ILE A 24 -7.11 -8.24 -5.81
N GLU A 25 -7.70 -7.09 -5.56
CA GLU A 25 -7.73 -5.98 -6.50
C GLU A 25 -6.56 -5.04 -6.18
N ILE A 26 -5.76 -4.69 -7.20
CA ILE A 26 -4.62 -3.78 -7.03
C ILE A 26 -4.95 -2.46 -7.72
N LEU A 27 -4.84 -1.36 -6.98
CA LEU A 27 -4.90 -0.01 -7.51
C LEU A 27 -3.50 0.60 -7.45
N PHE A 28 -3.11 1.36 -8.46
CA PHE A 28 -1.82 2.04 -8.50
C PHE A 28 -1.96 3.55 -8.33
N ALA A 29 -1.07 4.16 -7.56
CA ALA A 29 -0.84 5.59 -7.50
C ALA A 29 0.66 5.88 -7.67
N ARG A 30 0.99 6.95 -8.39
CA ARG A 30 2.40 7.31 -8.64
C ARG A 30 3.04 8.09 -7.50
N ASP A 31 2.22 8.77 -6.70
CA ASP A 31 2.62 9.67 -5.63
C ASP A 31 1.49 9.81 -4.60
N ALA A 32 1.74 10.60 -3.55
CA ALA A 32 0.80 10.88 -2.48
C ALA A 32 -0.50 11.53 -2.96
N GLY A 33 -0.42 12.48 -3.89
CA GLY A 33 -1.60 13.18 -4.42
C GLY A 33 -2.54 12.23 -5.15
N GLU A 34 -2.00 11.38 -6.04
CA GLU A 34 -2.79 10.36 -6.72
C GLU A 34 -3.34 9.31 -5.73
N ALA A 35 -2.59 8.99 -4.67
CA ALA A 35 -3.05 8.09 -3.62
C ALA A 35 -4.25 8.68 -2.85
N LEU A 36 -4.19 9.96 -2.46
CA LEU A 36 -5.27 10.68 -1.82
C LEU A 36 -6.52 10.78 -2.70
N GLU A 37 -6.35 11.10 -3.99
CA GLU A 37 -7.46 11.10 -4.94
C GLU A 37 -8.16 9.73 -5.00
N LYS A 38 -7.40 8.65 -5.01
CA LYS A 38 -7.95 7.28 -5.02
C LYS A 38 -8.59 6.91 -3.70
N LEU A 39 -8.01 7.31 -2.57
CA LEU A 39 -8.61 7.12 -1.25
C LEU A 39 -9.94 7.86 -1.12
N GLY A 40 -10.05 9.08 -1.68
CA GLY A 40 -11.29 9.85 -1.67
C GLY A 40 -12.36 9.35 -2.65
N ARG A 41 -11.95 8.75 -3.78
CA ARG A 41 -12.86 8.24 -4.81
C ARG A 41 -13.36 6.82 -4.56
N ASN A 42 -12.52 5.96 -3.97
CA ASN A 42 -12.84 4.56 -3.78
C ASN A 42 -13.44 4.35 -2.39
N ARG A 43 -14.67 3.80 -2.35
CA ARG A 43 -15.39 3.56 -1.09
C ARG A 43 -14.73 2.49 -0.20
N ARG A 44 -13.87 1.64 -0.78
CA ARG A 44 -13.24 0.53 -0.09
C ARG A 44 -11.83 0.31 -0.63
N ILE A 45 -10.86 0.67 0.20
CA ILE A 45 -9.46 0.26 0.08
C ILE A 45 -9.14 -0.37 1.42
N ASP A 46 -8.70 -1.63 1.43
CA ASP A 46 -8.47 -2.39 2.65
C ASP A 46 -7.02 -2.17 3.17
N ALA A 47 -6.07 -1.80 2.30
CA ALA A 47 -4.69 -1.46 2.69
C ALA A 47 -4.02 -0.49 1.71
N VAL A 48 -3.06 0.29 2.21
CA VAL A 48 -2.13 1.08 1.38
C VAL A 48 -0.73 0.47 1.51
N LEU A 49 -0.06 0.28 0.39
CA LEU A 49 1.32 -0.17 0.32
C LEU A 49 2.20 0.90 -0.33
N LEU A 50 3.18 1.40 0.42
CA LEU A 50 4.14 2.38 -0.05
C LEU A 50 5.41 1.65 -0.50
N LEU A 51 5.73 1.68 -1.79
CA LEU A 51 6.94 1.05 -2.39
C LEU A 51 7.98 2.07 -2.88
N GLU A 52 7.77 3.33 -2.54
CA GLU A 52 8.70 4.43 -2.79
C GLU A 52 10.01 4.24 -2.01
N GLU A 53 11.10 4.82 -2.49
CA GLU A 53 12.41 4.76 -1.81
C GLU A 53 12.39 5.49 -0.47
N ASP A 54 11.71 6.64 -0.41
CA ASP A 54 11.39 7.31 0.85
C ASP A 54 9.87 7.54 0.99
N PRO A 55 9.15 6.62 1.65
CA PRO A 55 7.71 6.73 1.80
C PRO A 55 7.28 7.67 2.95
N THR A 56 8.22 8.37 3.61
CA THR A 56 7.94 9.17 4.81
C THR A 56 7.00 10.34 4.54
N ALA A 57 7.25 11.08 3.45
CA ALA A 57 6.43 12.22 3.08
C ALA A 57 5.01 11.77 2.71
N THR A 58 4.91 10.77 1.82
CA THR A 58 3.65 10.17 1.41
C THR A 58 2.85 9.63 2.59
N ALA A 59 3.48 8.93 3.52
CA ALA A 59 2.81 8.41 4.70
C ALA A 59 2.25 9.53 5.58
N ALA A 60 3.03 10.59 5.82
CA ALA A 60 2.59 11.72 6.61
C ALA A 60 1.39 12.42 5.96
N GLU A 61 1.45 12.68 4.65
CA GLU A 61 0.40 13.34 3.89
C GLU A 61 -0.90 12.51 3.88
N VAL A 62 -0.80 11.20 3.64
CA VAL A 62 -1.96 10.29 3.65
C VAL A 62 -2.61 10.23 5.03
N LEU A 63 -1.83 10.17 6.11
CA LEU A 63 -2.37 10.10 7.47
C LEU A 63 -2.94 11.44 7.96
N GLU A 64 -2.40 12.56 7.49
CA GLU A 64 -2.88 13.90 7.84
C GLU A 64 -4.22 14.20 7.15
N ASP A 65 -4.31 13.98 5.84
CA ASP A 65 -5.52 14.29 5.06
C ASP A 65 -6.61 13.22 5.22
N ASN A 66 -6.22 11.98 5.54
CA ASN A 66 -7.14 10.88 5.80
C ASN A 66 -6.83 10.17 7.12
N PRO A 67 -7.30 10.69 8.27
CA PRO A 67 -7.10 10.08 9.58
C PRO A 67 -7.74 8.69 9.72
N ALA A 68 -8.73 8.38 8.88
CA ALA A 68 -9.39 7.08 8.79
C ALA A 68 -8.82 6.22 7.64
N ALA A 69 -7.62 6.55 7.16
CA ALA A 69 -6.94 5.78 6.13
C ALA A 69 -6.86 4.30 6.52
N PRO A 70 -6.95 3.39 5.54
CA PRO A 70 -6.68 1.98 5.79
C PRO A 70 -5.22 1.81 6.25
N PRO A 71 -4.87 0.65 6.84
CA PRO A 71 -3.51 0.42 7.31
C PRO A 71 -2.47 0.66 6.21
N LEU A 72 -1.48 1.50 6.53
CA LEU A 72 -0.31 1.75 5.68
C LEU A 72 0.76 0.71 5.95
N PHE A 73 1.37 0.19 4.89
CA PHE A 73 2.48 -0.74 4.93
C PHE A 73 3.64 -0.23 4.07
N ALA A 74 4.88 -0.53 4.46
CA ALA A 74 6.06 -0.22 3.65
C ALA A 74 7.19 -1.26 3.89
N PRO A 75 8.01 -1.58 2.88
CA PRO A 75 9.18 -2.45 3.03
C PRO A 75 10.29 -1.68 3.75
N LEU A 76 10.27 -1.68 5.08
CA LEU A 76 11.17 -0.89 5.91
C LEU A 76 12.25 -1.79 6.51
N GLU A 77 13.47 -1.71 5.98
CA GLU A 77 14.65 -2.27 6.60
C GLU A 77 15.28 -1.19 7.50
N ASN A 78 15.05 -1.26 8.81
CA ASN A 78 15.67 -0.41 9.84
C ASN A 78 15.21 1.05 9.96
N ARG A 79 14.07 1.44 9.38
CA ARG A 79 13.46 2.78 9.57
C ARG A 79 12.02 2.62 10.05
N ALA A 80 11.66 3.25 11.18
CA ALA A 80 10.28 3.33 11.61
C ALA A 80 9.64 4.60 11.04
N ILE A 81 8.48 4.48 10.42
CA ILE A 81 7.66 5.62 10.01
C ILE A 81 6.38 5.60 10.87
N PRO A 82 6.06 6.67 11.61
CA PRO A 82 4.85 6.74 12.42
C PRO A 82 3.59 6.38 11.63
N GLY A 83 2.73 5.53 12.19
CA GLY A 83 1.49 5.11 11.53
C GLY A 83 1.65 4.11 10.38
N VAL A 84 2.88 3.74 10.01
CA VAL A 84 3.17 2.76 8.95
C VAL A 84 3.62 1.45 9.57
N ARG A 85 3.01 0.34 9.14
CA ARG A 85 3.37 -1.01 9.56
C ARG A 85 4.54 -1.51 8.69
N PRO A 86 5.69 -1.86 9.27
CA PRO A 86 6.81 -2.38 8.49
C PRO A 86 6.49 -3.78 7.96
N LEU A 87 6.83 -4.00 6.69
CA LEU A 87 6.91 -5.32 6.08
C LEU A 87 8.38 -5.62 5.76
N SER A 88 8.78 -6.89 5.87
CA SER A 88 10.09 -7.36 5.40
C SER A 88 9.86 -8.44 4.35
N PRO A 89 9.52 -8.04 3.10
CA PRO A 89 9.13 -8.98 2.07
C PRO A 89 10.34 -9.52 1.32
N ALA A 90 10.32 -10.81 0.99
CA ALA A 90 11.30 -11.40 0.07
C ALA A 90 10.95 -11.15 -1.42
N SER A 91 9.68 -10.84 -1.70
CA SER A 91 9.15 -10.57 -3.04
C SER A 91 7.82 -9.82 -2.96
N LEU A 92 7.31 -9.28 -4.07
CA LEU A 92 5.99 -8.65 -4.12
C LEU A 92 4.85 -9.63 -3.77
N GLN A 93 4.96 -10.91 -4.13
CA GLN A 93 3.97 -11.92 -3.75
C GLN A 93 3.97 -12.18 -2.25
N ASP A 94 5.16 -12.30 -1.65
CA ASP A 94 5.31 -12.42 -0.19
C ASP A 94 4.75 -11.18 0.52
N LEU A 95 4.93 -10.01 -0.08
CA LEU A 95 4.37 -8.77 0.40
C LEU A 95 2.83 -8.81 0.41
N LEU A 96 2.19 -9.15 -0.71
CA LEU A 96 0.73 -9.26 -0.80
C LEU A 96 0.18 -10.31 0.18
N ALA A 97 0.83 -11.47 0.28
CA ALA A 97 0.44 -12.51 1.24
C ALA A 97 0.53 -12.03 2.70
N ARG A 98 1.53 -11.22 3.04
CA ARG A 98 1.67 -10.61 4.37
C ARG A 98 0.60 -9.55 4.65
N ILE A 99 0.20 -8.76 3.65
CA ILE A 99 -0.92 -7.84 3.78
C ILE A 99 -2.20 -8.61 4.09
N LEU A 100 -2.49 -9.67 3.32
CA LEU A 100 -3.66 -10.54 3.58
C LEU A 100 -3.67 -11.10 5.01
N ALA A 101 -2.52 -11.61 5.47
CA ALA A 101 -2.38 -12.13 6.82
C ALA A 101 -2.59 -11.03 7.89
N ALA A 102 -2.04 -9.84 7.66
CA ALA A 102 -2.17 -8.71 8.59
C ALA A 102 -3.62 -8.18 8.68
N LEU A 103 -4.33 -8.17 7.56
CA LEU A 103 -5.76 -7.79 7.51
C LEU A 103 -6.67 -8.83 8.15
N SER A 104 -6.30 -10.12 8.07
CA SER A 104 -7.06 -11.21 8.70
C SER A 104 -6.88 -11.29 10.22
N ALA A 105 -5.81 -10.68 10.74
CA ALA A 105 -5.47 -10.65 12.16
C ALA A 105 -5.92 -9.36 12.89
N SER A 106 -6.48 -8.39 12.16
CA SER A 106 -7.02 -7.13 12.70
C SER A 106 -8.53 -7.23 12.89
#